data_AF-A0A3R9D9T7-F1
#
_entry.id   AF-A0A3R9D9T7-F1
#
_cell.length_a   1.000
_cell.length_b   1.000
_cell.length_c   1.000
_cell.angle_alpha   90.00
_cell.angle_beta   90.00
_cell.angle_gamma   90.00
#
_symmetry.space_group_name_H-M   'P 1'
#
loop_
_entity.id
_entity.type
_entity.pdbx_description
1 polymer ?
#
loop_
_entity_poly.entity_id
_entity_poly.type
_entity_poly.pdbx_seq_one_letter_code
_entity_poly.pdbx_strand_id
1 'polypeptide(L)'
;MKCLFKVITIALIAGAISGCSELAEIEERGFVVGAAYDIVKEKKSNPIMKGTYQMVLPSKLTQEGGKGAGNNYIDVSAKGDSVFEQIRIIAKKISRTLFFPHIQVIIFSEELLSNPNVLQNTLDVYIRDHEMRRNIRLFVSEKNAEAILKQNAKSENLPAQYIDMLAEHPPKNAQMVEAARIGDVQEKIISNRSFVLPVLKPTKQGIEMDGAALFRGKDNKCVGMLNGEQTVGINFIIGEKLGGYFTIRKKDQLITYEIHKLHRKIQVF
;
A
#
# COMPACT_ATOMS: atom_id res chain seq x y z
N MET A 1 -13.48 -62.82 -2.38
CA MET A 1 -13.78 -61.61 -3.18
C MET A 1 -14.67 -60.59 -2.46
N LYS A 2 -15.83 -60.98 -1.89
CA LYS A 2 -16.76 -60.04 -1.22
C LYS A 2 -16.17 -59.29 0.00
N CYS A 3 -15.30 -59.93 0.79
CA CYS A 3 -14.60 -59.25 1.90
C CYS A 3 -13.59 -58.20 1.41
N LEU A 4 -12.85 -58.49 0.34
CA LEU A 4 -11.86 -57.55 -0.21
C LEU A 4 -12.53 -56.28 -0.75
N PHE A 5 -13.69 -56.43 -1.39
CA PHE A 5 -14.47 -55.30 -1.89
C PHE A 5 -15.01 -54.42 -0.74
N LYS A 6 -15.48 -55.03 0.35
CA LYS A 6 -15.92 -54.29 1.56
C LYS A 6 -14.77 -53.50 2.20
N VAL A 7 -13.57 -54.08 2.27
CA VAL A 7 -12.39 -53.40 2.83
C VAL A 7 -11.97 -52.22 1.94
N ILE A 8 -12.00 -52.39 0.62
CA ILE A 8 -11.70 -51.30 -0.34
C ILE A 8 -12.73 -50.18 -0.24
N THR A 9 -14.02 -50.49 -0.12
CA THR A 9 -15.08 -49.48 0.04
C THR A 9 -14.95 -48.72 1.37
N ILE A 10 -14.62 -49.40 2.47
CA ILE A 10 -14.39 -48.75 3.77
C ILE A 10 -13.16 -47.85 3.73
N ALA A 11 -12.07 -48.28 3.08
CA ALA A 11 -10.87 -47.47 2.91
C ALA A 11 -11.13 -46.22 2.03
N LEU A 12 -11.94 -46.36 0.98
CA LEU A 12 -12.33 -45.25 0.11
C LEU A 12 -13.21 -44.22 0.86
N ILE A 13 -14.13 -44.69 1.71
CA ILE A 13 -14.98 -43.83 2.55
C ILE A 13 -14.15 -43.14 3.64
N ALA A 14 -13.21 -43.85 4.28
CA ALA A 14 -12.32 -43.27 5.28
C ALA A 14 -11.41 -42.17 4.70
N GLY A 15 -10.92 -42.35 3.46
CA GLY A 15 -10.16 -41.32 2.74
C GLY A 15 -11.01 -40.14 2.26
N ALA A 16 -12.32 -40.31 2.10
CA ALA A 16 -13.24 -39.22 1.74
C ALA A 16 -13.67 -38.37 2.95
N ILE A 17 -13.45 -38.84 4.18
CA ILE A 17 -13.80 -38.13 5.43
C ILE A 17 -12.59 -37.38 6.02
N SER A 18 -11.38 -37.58 5.51
CA SER A 18 -10.23 -36.72 5.84
C SER A 18 -10.36 -35.35 5.14
N GLY A 19 -11.36 -34.56 5.54
CA GLY A 19 -11.40 -33.15 5.23
C GLY A 19 -10.19 -32.46 5.84
N CYS A 20 -9.48 -31.64 5.06
CA CYS A 20 -8.32 -30.89 5.53
C CYS A 20 -8.66 -30.05 6.76
N SER A 21 -8.00 -30.35 7.87
CA SER A 21 -8.11 -29.70 9.18
C SER A 21 -7.28 -28.41 9.25
N GLU A 22 -7.46 -27.47 8.31
CA GLU A 22 -6.87 -26.13 8.41
C GLU A 22 -7.94 -25.06 8.18
N LEU A 23 -8.95 -25.05 9.06
CA LEU A 23 -9.85 -23.91 9.19
C LEU A 23 -9.32 -23.03 10.33
N ALA A 24 -8.55 -22.01 10.01
CA ALA A 24 -8.27 -20.94 10.96
C ALA A 24 -9.48 -20.00 11.05
N GLU A 25 -10.05 -19.89 12.26
CA GLU A 25 -11.27 -19.12 12.53
C GLU A 25 -11.07 -17.62 12.30
N ILE A 26 -12.16 -16.88 12.09
CA ILE A 26 -12.12 -15.43 11.82
C ILE A 26 -11.58 -14.67 13.04
N GLU A 27 -11.87 -15.17 14.23
CA GLU A 27 -11.51 -14.63 15.54
C GLU A 27 -10.01 -14.72 15.83
N GLU A 28 -9.32 -15.67 15.18
CA GLU A 28 -7.87 -15.90 15.25
C GLU A 28 -7.09 -15.05 14.24
N ARG A 29 -7.79 -14.37 13.31
CA ARG A 29 -7.19 -13.57 12.24
C ARG A 29 -7.19 -12.08 12.56
N GLY A 30 -6.03 -11.47 12.36
CA GLY A 30 -5.80 -10.04 12.45
C GLY A 30 -5.84 -9.41 11.07
N PHE A 31 -7.01 -8.90 10.65
CA PHE A 31 -7.18 -8.31 9.32
C PHE A 31 -6.32 -7.05 9.14
N VAL A 32 -5.31 -7.14 8.29
CA VAL A 32 -4.41 -6.02 7.94
C VAL A 32 -5.01 -5.25 6.78
N VAL A 33 -5.17 -3.94 6.95
CA VAL A 33 -5.73 -3.03 5.93
C VAL A 33 -4.70 -2.07 5.35
N GLY A 34 -3.57 -1.84 6.05
CA GLY A 34 -2.48 -1.01 5.57
C GLY A 34 -1.13 -1.44 6.14
N ALA A 35 -0.06 -1.16 5.41
CA ALA A 35 1.31 -1.34 5.87
C ALA A 35 2.16 -0.09 5.59
N ALA A 36 3.08 0.21 6.50
CA ALA A 36 4.06 1.28 6.37
C ALA A 36 5.46 0.73 6.60
N TYR A 37 6.41 1.17 5.76
CA TYR A 37 7.79 0.74 5.80
C TYR A 37 8.73 1.93 5.92
N ASP A 38 9.54 1.92 6.97
CA ASP A 38 10.49 2.97 7.31
C ASP A 38 11.91 2.42 7.42
N ILE A 39 12.92 3.25 7.18
CA ILE A 39 14.33 2.88 7.40
C ILE A 39 14.66 2.87 8.90
N VAL A 40 15.52 1.93 9.32
CA VAL A 40 16.04 1.87 10.68
C VAL A 40 17.41 2.57 10.73
N LYS A 41 17.52 3.63 11.53
CA LYS A 41 18.74 4.47 11.61
C LYS A 41 19.77 4.01 12.66
N GLU A 42 19.82 2.72 12.98
CA GLU A 42 20.72 2.22 14.04
C GLU A 42 22.18 2.04 13.55
N LYS A 43 23.14 2.34 14.44
CA LYS A 43 24.58 2.43 14.13
C LYS A 43 25.28 1.10 13.83
N LYS A 44 24.60 -0.04 13.92
CA LYS A 44 25.16 -1.38 13.62
C LYS A 44 24.21 -2.11 12.69
N SER A 45 24.79 -2.66 11.61
CA SER A 45 24.10 -3.33 10.51
C SER A 45 22.97 -4.25 10.97
N ASN A 46 21.83 -4.11 10.29
CA ASN A 46 20.60 -4.90 10.38
C ASN A 46 19.79 -4.69 11.68
N PRO A 47 18.45 -4.66 11.58
CA PRO A 47 17.66 -4.74 10.34
C PRO A 47 17.56 -3.40 9.60
N ILE A 48 17.46 -3.42 8.26
CA ILE A 48 17.38 -2.19 7.44
C ILE A 48 16.01 -1.48 7.52
N MET A 49 14.95 -2.22 7.87
CA MET A 49 13.56 -1.77 7.72
C MET A 49 12.74 -2.02 9.00
N LYS A 50 11.84 -1.09 9.28
CA LYS A 50 10.74 -1.24 10.24
C LYS A 50 9.43 -1.31 9.47
N GLY A 51 8.69 -2.40 9.64
CA GLY A 51 7.32 -2.53 9.16
C GLY A 51 6.33 -2.18 10.26
N THR A 52 5.29 -1.45 9.91
CA THR A 52 4.12 -1.17 10.75
C THR A 52 2.87 -1.61 10.01
N TYR A 53 2.00 -2.39 10.66
CA TYR A 53 0.81 -2.97 10.05
C TYR A 53 -0.42 -2.51 10.83
N GLN A 54 -1.38 -1.93 10.11
CA GLN A 54 -2.66 -1.50 10.67
C GLN A 54 -3.64 -2.67 10.63
N MET A 55 -3.95 -3.19 11.82
CA MET A 55 -4.83 -4.33 12.02
C MET A 55 -6.17 -3.87 12.58
N VAL A 56 -7.27 -4.28 11.95
CA VAL A 56 -8.62 -3.95 12.40
C VAL A 56 -8.97 -4.75 13.66
N LEU A 57 -9.73 -4.12 14.57
CA LEU A 57 -10.34 -4.75 15.73
C LEU A 57 -11.86 -4.88 15.52
N PRO A 58 -12.36 -6.05 15.04
CA PRO A 58 -13.78 -6.21 14.71
C PRO A 58 -14.73 -5.94 15.87
N SER A 59 -14.32 -6.25 17.11
CA SER A 59 -15.12 -6.04 18.33
C SER A 59 -15.46 -4.58 18.62
N LYS A 60 -14.80 -3.63 17.95
CA LYS A 60 -15.08 -2.19 18.07
C LYS A 60 -15.86 -1.61 16.89
N LEU A 61 -16.08 -2.38 15.83
CA LEU A 61 -16.85 -1.93 14.66
C LEU A 61 -18.36 -1.97 14.90
N THR A 62 -18.83 -2.80 15.83
CA THR A 62 -20.26 -3.06 16.10
C THR A 62 -20.87 -2.15 17.17
N GLN A 63 -20.14 -1.19 17.73
CA GLN A 63 -20.73 -0.20 18.63
C GLN A 63 -21.48 0.89 17.84
N GLU A 64 -22.66 0.52 17.34
CA GLU A 64 -23.73 1.46 17.00
C GLU A 64 -24.22 2.14 18.29
N GLY A 65 -23.50 3.17 18.72
CA GLY A 65 -23.82 3.88 19.95
C GLY A 65 -22.61 4.65 20.43
N GLY A 66 -22.51 5.91 20.00
CA GLY A 66 -21.40 6.78 20.34
C GLY A 66 -21.12 6.81 21.84
N LYS A 67 -20.07 6.07 22.25
CA LYS A 67 -19.25 6.27 23.47
C LYS A 67 -18.17 5.17 23.65
N GLY A 68 -17.54 4.73 22.56
CA GLY A 68 -16.32 3.92 22.61
C GLY A 68 -15.10 4.79 22.30
N ALA A 69 -14.44 5.33 23.33
CA ALA A 69 -13.31 6.26 23.19
C ALA A 69 -11.98 5.57 22.79
N GLY A 70 -11.98 4.75 21.74
CA GLY A 70 -10.76 4.13 21.25
C GLY A 70 -10.86 3.68 19.80
N ASN A 71 -9.75 3.81 19.08
CA ASN A 71 -9.62 3.42 17.68
C ASN A 71 -10.09 1.96 17.47
N ASN A 72 -10.77 1.73 16.34
CA ASN A 72 -11.20 0.41 15.85
C ASN A 72 -10.07 -0.36 15.15
N TYR A 73 -8.83 0.09 15.31
CA TYR A 73 -7.62 -0.53 14.79
C TYR A 73 -6.49 -0.49 15.82
N ILE A 74 -5.47 -1.31 15.61
CA ILE A 74 -4.18 -1.23 16.28
C ILE A 74 -3.07 -1.25 15.24
N ASP A 75 -1.98 -0.54 15.53
CA ASP A 75 -0.76 -0.61 14.74
C ASP A 75 0.26 -1.49 15.44
N VAL A 76 0.71 -2.53 14.76
CA VAL A 76 1.75 -3.44 15.25
C VAL A 76 2.99 -3.29 14.40
N SER A 77 4.16 -3.19 15.04
CA SER A 77 5.40 -2.96 14.32
C SER A 77 6.52 -3.90 14.75
N ALA A 78 7.39 -4.19 13.79
CA ALA A 78 8.63 -4.92 14.02
C ALA A 78 9.72 -4.39 13.10
N LYS A 79 10.95 -4.47 13.59
CA LYS A 79 12.14 -4.25 12.78
C LYS A 79 12.60 -5.62 12.24
N GLY A 80 12.97 -5.69 10.98
CA GLY A 80 13.43 -6.91 10.30
C GLY A 80 13.91 -6.59 8.89
N ASP A 81 14.82 -7.40 8.35
CA ASP A 81 15.38 -7.24 7.00
C ASP A 81 14.39 -7.64 5.90
N SER A 82 13.32 -8.36 6.26
CA SER A 82 12.26 -8.75 5.34
C SER A 82 10.88 -8.66 5.99
N VAL A 83 9.84 -8.56 5.15
CA VAL A 83 8.44 -8.64 5.57
C VAL A 83 8.16 -9.95 6.31
N PHE A 84 8.72 -11.08 5.85
CA PHE A 84 8.58 -12.38 6.53
C PHE A 84 9.14 -12.38 7.94
N GLU A 85 10.32 -11.79 8.15
CA GLU A 85 10.92 -11.67 9.47
C GLU A 85 10.05 -10.81 10.39
N GLN A 86 9.56 -9.67 9.89
CA GLN A 86 8.69 -8.77 10.63
C GLN A 86 7.39 -9.46 11.05
N ILE A 87 6.74 -10.19 10.14
CA ILE A 87 5.54 -11.00 10.43
C ILE A 87 5.84 -12.01 11.55
N ARG A 88 6.96 -12.74 11.49
CA ARG A 88 7.34 -13.73 12.52
C ARG A 88 7.66 -13.08 13.88
N ILE A 89 8.26 -11.90 13.88
CA ILE A 89 8.52 -11.15 15.13
C ILE A 89 7.20 -10.66 15.74
N ILE A 90 6.27 -10.18 14.91
CA ILE A 90 4.96 -9.74 15.36
C ILE A 90 4.14 -10.90 15.90
N ALA A 91 4.15 -12.06 15.22
CA ALA A 91 3.42 -13.26 15.65
C ALA A 91 3.79 -13.73 17.07
N LYS A 92 4.97 -13.38 17.59
CA LYS A 92 5.39 -13.66 18.98
C LYS A 92 4.76 -12.72 20.02
N LYS A 93 4.12 -11.63 19.58
CA LYS A 93 3.66 -10.52 20.42
C LYS A 93 2.14 -10.29 20.38
N ILE A 94 1.44 -10.95 19.46
CA ILE A 94 0.00 -10.77 19.26
C ILE A 94 -0.70 -12.13 19.29
N SER A 95 -1.95 -12.13 19.74
CA SER A 95 -2.78 -13.35 19.81
C SER A 95 -3.38 -13.75 18.47
N ARG A 96 -3.47 -12.82 17.52
CA ARG A 96 -4.08 -13.03 16.19
C ARG A 96 -3.03 -13.01 15.11
N THR A 97 -3.05 -13.99 14.21
CA THR A 97 -2.10 -14.02 13.09
C THR A 97 -2.44 -12.92 12.08
N LEU A 98 -1.43 -12.19 11.59
CA LEU A 98 -1.66 -11.17 10.56
C LEU A 98 -2.24 -11.80 9.30
N PHE A 99 -3.34 -11.24 8.82
CA PHE A 99 -4.09 -11.75 7.68
C PHE A 99 -4.32 -10.61 6.67
N PHE A 100 -3.72 -10.72 5.50
CA PHE A 100 -3.53 -9.63 4.55
C PHE A 100 -4.49 -9.53 3.34
N PRO A 101 -5.46 -10.42 3.08
CA PRO A 101 -6.33 -10.29 1.88
C PRO A 101 -7.12 -8.98 1.75
N HIS A 102 -7.20 -8.17 2.82
CA HIS A 102 -7.86 -6.87 2.84
C HIS A 102 -6.90 -5.68 2.86
N ILE A 103 -5.60 -5.89 2.68
CA ILE A 103 -4.66 -4.78 2.59
C ILE A 103 -4.97 -3.93 1.36
N GLN A 104 -5.15 -2.62 1.58
CA GLN A 104 -5.50 -1.66 0.54
C GLN A 104 -4.31 -0.80 0.12
N VAL A 105 -3.47 -0.43 1.08
CA VAL A 105 -2.37 0.51 0.87
C VAL A 105 -1.06 0.02 1.47
N ILE A 106 0.05 0.30 0.77
CA ILE A 106 1.40 0.17 1.31
C ILE A 106 2.11 1.51 1.12
N ILE A 107 2.67 2.04 2.20
CA ILE A 107 3.36 3.33 2.24
C ILE A 107 4.81 3.09 2.59
N PHE A 108 5.72 3.73 1.87
CA PHE A 108 7.15 3.64 2.14
C PHE A 108 7.73 5.02 2.43
N SER A 109 8.70 5.12 3.33
CA SER A 109 9.46 6.37 3.45
C SER A 109 10.36 6.56 2.23
N GLU A 110 10.49 7.80 1.77
CA GLU A 110 11.43 8.17 0.71
C GLU A 110 12.86 7.70 1.05
N GLU A 111 13.28 7.90 2.29
CA GLU A 111 14.61 7.52 2.79
C GLU A 111 14.86 6.00 2.65
N LEU A 112 13.85 5.16 2.89
CA LEU A 112 13.96 3.72 2.69
C LEU A 112 14.10 3.38 1.21
N LEU A 113 13.26 3.96 0.36
CA LEU A 113 13.25 3.70 -1.09
C LEU A 113 14.41 4.33 -1.85
N SER A 114 15.16 5.22 -1.21
CA SER A 114 16.45 5.72 -1.69
C SER A 114 17.54 4.63 -1.70
N ASN A 115 17.27 3.43 -1.17
CA ASN A 115 18.13 2.25 -1.28
C ASN A 115 17.73 1.37 -2.49
N PRO A 116 18.69 0.96 -3.34
CA PRO A 116 18.43 0.08 -4.48
C PRO A 116 17.72 -1.22 -4.09
N ASN A 117 16.81 -1.69 -4.95
CA ASN A 117 16.09 -2.96 -4.89
C ASN A 117 15.16 -3.16 -3.68
N VAL A 118 15.14 -2.24 -2.71
CA VAL A 118 14.30 -2.38 -1.50
C VAL A 118 12.81 -2.46 -1.83
N LEU A 119 12.33 -1.64 -2.78
CA LEU A 119 10.95 -1.70 -3.24
C LEU A 119 10.61 -3.09 -3.79
N GLN A 120 11.37 -3.57 -4.78
CA GLN A 120 11.13 -4.87 -5.40
C GLN A 120 11.16 -6.01 -4.38
N ASN A 121 12.17 -6.04 -3.50
CA ASN A 121 12.32 -7.09 -2.50
C ASN A 121 11.17 -7.09 -1.49
N THR A 122 10.64 -5.91 -1.15
CA THR A 122 9.48 -5.78 -0.25
C THR A 122 8.20 -6.25 -0.95
N LEU A 123 7.99 -5.86 -2.20
CA LEU A 123 6.81 -6.25 -2.98
C LEU A 123 6.79 -7.73 -3.34
N ASP A 124 7.95 -8.41 -3.45
CA ASP A 124 8.04 -9.86 -3.75
C ASP A 124 7.18 -10.69 -2.79
N VAL A 125 7.19 -10.35 -1.50
CA VAL A 125 6.42 -11.05 -0.47
C VAL A 125 4.92 -10.93 -0.70
N TYR A 126 4.46 -9.73 -1.08
CA TYR A 126 3.05 -9.46 -1.37
C TYR A 126 2.59 -10.04 -2.71
N ILE A 127 3.51 -10.35 -3.62
CA ILE A 127 3.17 -10.85 -4.95
C ILE A 127 3.12 -12.38 -4.98
N ARG A 128 3.97 -13.04 -4.18
CA ARG A 128 4.14 -14.50 -4.21
C ARG A 128 3.10 -15.26 -3.40
N ASP A 129 2.49 -14.61 -2.41
CA ASP A 129 1.43 -15.20 -1.59
C ASP A 129 0.09 -15.12 -2.34
N HIS A 130 -0.56 -16.27 -2.51
CA HIS A 130 -1.82 -16.38 -3.25
C HIS A 130 -3.00 -15.69 -2.53
N GLU A 131 -2.88 -15.42 -1.23
CA GLU A 131 -3.89 -14.71 -0.46
C GLU A 131 -3.83 -13.19 -0.67
N MET A 132 -2.72 -12.67 -1.21
CA MET A 132 -2.50 -11.24 -1.41
C MET A 132 -3.15 -10.74 -2.69
N ARG A 133 -3.74 -9.54 -2.62
CA ARG A 133 -4.39 -8.94 -3.78
C ARG A 133 -3.40 -8.14 -4.63
N ARG A 134 -3.64 -8.14 -5.94
CA ARG A 134 -2.86 -7.37 -6.92
C ARG A 134 -3.26 -5.90 -7.00
N ASN A 135 -4.34 -5.50 -6.34
CA ASN A 135 -4.92 -4.15 -6.38
C ASN A 135 -4.46 -3.24 -5.25
N ILE A 136 -3.47 -3.66 -4.44
CA ILE A 136 -2.90 -2.86 -3.36
C ILE A 136 -2.24 -1.61 -3.97
N ARG A 137 -2.60 -0.42 -3.48
CA ARG A 137 -2.04 0.86 -3.93
C ARG A 137 -0.75 1.19 -3.18
N LEU A 138 0.21 1.77 -3.91
CA LEU A 138 1.52 2.10 -3.37
C LEU A 138 1.71 3.61 -3.26
N PHE A 139 2.31 4.05 -2.15
CA PHE A 139 2.55 5.46 -1.85
C PHE A 139 3.93 5.68 -1.25
N VAL A 140 4.43 6.91 -1.36
CA VAL A 140 5.69 7.35 -0.75
C VAL A 140 5.40 8.45 0.26
N SER A 141 5.86 8.30 1.50
CA SER A 141 5.89 9.36 2.49
C SER A 141 7.18 10.17 2.32
N GLU A 142 7.07 11.50 2.30
CA GLU A 142 8.24 12.39 2.30
C GLU A 142 9.11 12.17 3.54
N LYS A 143 8.50 11.74 4.65
CA LYS A 143 9.18 11.51 5.93
C LYS A 143 8.86 10.09 6.40
N ASN A 144 8.37 9.97 7.63
CA ASN A 144 8.04 8.70 8.24
C ASN A 144 6.73 8.16 7.66
N ALA A 145 6.75 6.92 7.17
CA ALA A 145 5.57 6.24 6.62
C ALA A 145 4.60 5.83 7.73
N GLU A 146 5.11 5.38 8.88
CA GLU A 146 4.30 5.03 10.05
C GLU A 146 3.45 6.22 10.52
N ALA A 147 3.96 7.45 10.48
CA ALA A 147 3.24 8.65 10.86
C ALA A 147 2.01 8.91 9.98
N ILE A 148 2.07 8.53 8.69
CA ILE A 148 0.94 8.61 7.77
C ILE A 148 -0.15 7.63 8.20
N LEU A 149 0.20 6.37 8.54
CA LEU A 149 -0.78 5.38 9.02
C LEU A 149 -1.35 5.70 10.41
N LYS A 150 -0.62 6.45 11.24
CA LYS A 150 -1.08 6.86 12.58
C LYS A 150 -1.91 8.13 12.58
N GLN A 151 -2.03 8.80 11.45
CA GLN A 151 -2.76 10.04 11.39
C GLN A 151 -4.26 9.78 11.48
N ASN A 152 -4.88 10.24 12.58
CA ASN A 152 -6.33 10.20 12.73
C ASN A 152 -6.98 11.18 11.72
N ALA A 153 -7.45 10.65 10.60
CA ALA A 153 -8.34 11.37 9.71
C ALA A 153 -9.70 11.50 10.42
N LYS A 154 -10.10 12.72 10.81
CA LYS A 154 -11.30 12.96 11.63
C LYS A 154 -12.62 12.43 11.02
N SER A 155 -12.64 12.16 9.71
CA SER A 155 -13.82 11.71 8.97
C SER A 155 -13.93 10.20 8.79
N GLU A 156 -12.81 9.46 8.88
CA GLU A 156 -12.77 8.03 8.55
C GLU A 156 -12.21 7.22 9.72
N ASN A 157 -12.80 6.06 9.99
CA ASN A 157 -12.41 5.25 11.14
C ASN A 157 -11.06 4.53 10.93
N LEU A 158 -10.61 4.33 9.68
CA LEU A 158 -9.37 3.62 9.34
C LEU A 158 -8.45 4.51 8.47
N PRO A 159 -7.25 4.89 8.95
CA PRO A 159 -6.29 5.68 8.18
C PRO A 159 -5.92 5.07 6.82
N ALA A 160 -5.74 3.74 6.75
CA ALA A 160 -5.46 3.06 5.48
C ALA A 160 -6.59 3.24 4.45
N GLN A 161 -7.85 3.17 4.90
CA GLN A 161 -9.03 3.35 4.05
C GLN A 161 -9.15 4.81 3.58
N TYR A 162 -8.88 5.77 4.46
CA TYR A 162 -8.83 7.19 4.10
C TYR A 162 -7.81 7.48 2.98
N ILE A 163 -6.63 6.88 3.06
CA ILE A 163 -5.59 7.01 2.03
C ILE A 163 -6.03 6.35 0.71
N ASP A 164 -6.66 5.18 0.77
CA ASP A 164 -7.22 4.51 -0.41
C ASP A 164 -8.28 5.38 -1.10
N MET A 165 -9.14 6.06 -0.32
CA MET A 165 -10.13 7.00 -0.86
C MET A 165 -9.48 8.24 -1.49
N LEU A 166 -8.41 8.79 -0.89
CA LEU A 166 -7.67 9.92 -1.46
C LEU A 166 -7.09 9.59 -2.85
N ALA A 167 -6.75 8.33 -3.10
CA ALA A 167 -6.23 7.88 -4.38
C ALA A 167 -7.24 7.89 -5.54
N GLU A 168 -8.52 8.15 -5.28
CA GLU A 168 -9.55 8.34 -6.31
C GLU A 168 -9.62 9.78 -6.84
N HIS A 169 -8.92 10.72 -6.21
CA HIS A 169 -8.98 12.14 -6.56
C HIS A 169 -8.09 12.63 -7.73
N PRO A 170 -7.05 11.91 -8.22
CA PRO A 170 -6.21 12.39 -9.33
C PRO A 170 -6.96 12.89 -10.58
N PRO A 171 -8.07 12.27 -11.03
CA PRO A 171 -8.83 12.77 -12.18
C PRO A 171 -9.40 14.20 -12.01
N LYS A 172 -9.46 14.72 -10.77
CA LYS A 172 -9.94 16.07 -10.45
C LYS A 172 -8.80 17.00 -10.03
N ASN A 173 -7.55 16.53 -9.97
CA ASN A 173 -6.45 17.30 -9.42
C ASN A 173 -5.13 16.99 -10.15
N ALA A 174 -4.70 17.92 -11.00
CA ALA A 174 -3.54 17.75 -11.87
C ALA A 174 -2.20 17.63 -11.13
N GLN A 175 -2.15 18.05 -9.86
CA GLN A 175 -0.96 17.97 -9.00
C GLN A 175 -0.77 16.57 -8.37
N MET A 176 -1.73 15.67 -8.57
CA MET A 176 -1.74 14.32 -8.05
C MET A 176 -1.45 13.33 -9.18
N VAL A 177 -0.59 12.35 -8.95
CA VAL A 177 -0.41 11.21 -9.87
C VAL A 177 -1.40 10.10 -9.54
N GLU A 178 -1.79 9.32 -10.54
CA GLU A 178 -2.61 8.12 -10.33
C GLU A 178 -1.86 7.11 -9.45
N ALA A 179 -2.54 6.58 -8.44
CA ALA A 179 -1.94 5.61 -7.53
C ALA A 179 -1.77 4.26 -8.24
N ALA A 180 -0.52 3.88 -8.47
CA ALA A 180 -0.21 2.61 -9.10
C ALA A 180 -0.52 1.43 -8.17
N ARG A 181 -1.03 0.35 -8.74
CA ARG A 181 -1.26 -0.91 -8.02
C ARG A 181 0.00 -1.75 -8.06
N ILE A 182 0.16 -2.66 -7.09
CA ILE A 182 1.32 -3.56 -7.01
C ILE A 182 1.49 -4.37 -8.30
N GLY A 183 0.39 -4.78 -8.95
CA GLY A 183 0.43 -5.46 -10.26
C GLY A 183 1.08 -4.62 -11.36
N ASP A 184 0.67 -3.35 -11.48
CA ASP A 184 1.19 -2.42 -12.50
C ASP A 184 2.66 -2.07 -12.23
N VAL A 185 3.02 -1.92 -10.96
CA VAL A 185 4.40 -1.66 -10.56
C VAL A 185 5.28 -2.88 -10.82
N GLN A 186 4.78 -4.10 -10.58
CA GLN A 186 5.52 -5.31 -10.92
C GLN A 186 5.82 -5.40 -12.42
N GLU A 187 4.85 -5.07 -13.28
CA GLU A 187 5.08 -5.04 -14.74
C GLU A 187 6.21 -4.06 -15.11
N LYS A 188 6.20 -2.86 -14.51
CA LYS A 188 7.23 -1.84 -14.71
C LYS A 188 8.60 -2.29 -14.19
N ILE A 189 8.65 -2.98 -13.05
CA ILE A 189 9.88 -3.58 -12.49
C ILE A 189 10.44 -4.63 -13.47
N ILE A 190 9.63 -5.59 -13.90
CA ILE A 190 10.06 -6.68 -14.81
C ILE A 190 10.57 -6.11 -16.15
N SER A 191 9.92 -5.06 -16.65
CA SER A 191 10.30 -4.41 -17.91
C SER A 191 11.42 -3.35 -17.77
N ASN A 192 12.03 -3.21 -16.59
CA ASN A 192 13.04 -2.20 -16.29
C ASN A 192 12.60 -0.76 -16.64
N ARG A 193 11.31 -0.45 -16.54
CA ARG A 193 10.75 0.85 -16.86
C ARG A 193 10.75 1.75 -15.63
N SER A 194 11.17 2.99 -15.82
CA SER A 194 10.99 4.04 -14.81
C SER A 194 9.51 4.37 -14.62
N PHE A 195 9.14 4.73 -13.40
CA PHE A 195 7.75 5.02 -13.03
C PHE A 195 7.68 6.05 -11.92
N VAL A 196 6.46 6.46 -11.58
CA VAL A 196 6.20 7.39 -10.49
C VAL A 196 5.21 6.79 -9.50
N LEU A 197 5.30 7.19 -8.24
CA LEU A 197 4.31 6.89 -7.21
C LEU A 197 3.83 8.19 -6.53
N PRO A 198 2.58 8.23 -6.06
CA PRO A 198 2.05 9.38 -5.33
C PRO A 198 2.78 9.60 -4.01
N VAL A 199 2.91 10.88 -3.66
CA VAL A 199 3.55 11.32 -2.43
C VAL A 199 2.50 11.73 -1.41
N LEU A 200 2.67 11.28 -0.17
CA LEU A 200 1.84 11.62 0.98
C LEU A 200 2.62 12.49 1.96
N LYS A 201 1.98 13.56 2.43
CA LYS A 201 2.50 14.52 3.40
C LYS A 201 1.53 14.66 4.57
N PRO A 202 2.01 14.58 5.83
CA PRO A 202 1.16 14.85 6.97
C PRO A 202 0.92 16.36 7.11
N THR A 203 -0.34 16.74 7.29
CA THR A 203 -0.76 18.13 7.55
C THR A 203 -1.47 18.24 8.89
N LYS A 204 -1.77 19.48 9.33
CA LYS A 204 -2.60 19.69 10.54
C LYS A 204 -4.06 19.19 10.37
N GLN A 205 -4.54 19.06 9.14
CA GLN A 205 -5.92 18.71 8.82
C GLN A 205 -6.12 17.25 8.42
N GLY A 206 -5.05 16.50 8.19
CA GLY A 206 -5.10 15.15 7.66
C GLY A 206 -3.88 14.86 6.80
N ILE A 207 -4.05 14.00 5.80
CA ILE A 207 -2.99 13.65 4.86
C ILE A 207 -3.25 14.40 3.56
N GLU A 208 -2.21 15.01 3.02
CA GLU A 208 -2.22 15.61 1.70
C GLU A 208 -1.49 14.68 0.73
N MET A 209 -2.14 14.38 -0.39
CA MET A 209 -1.51 13.68 -1.51
C MET A 209 -1.11 14.73 -2.55
N ASP A 210 0.18 15.01 -2.65
CA ASP A 210 0.74 16.07 -3.50
C ASP A 210 2.14 15.69 -3.97
N GLY A 211 2.34 15.72 -5.29
CA GLY A 211 3.62 15.42 -5.89
C GLY A 211 3.79 13.97 -6.35
N ALA A 212 4.99 13.67 -6.83
CA ALA A 212 5.35 12.36 -7.40
C ALA A 212 6.77 11.94 -7.02
N ALA A 213 6.94 10.74 -6.51
CA ALA A 213 8.25 10.12 -6.28
C ALA A 213 8.71 9.43 -7.56
N LEU A 214 9.96 9.70 -7.98
CA LEU A 214 10.54 9.21 -9.23
C LEU A 214 11.33 7.92 -9.00
N PHE A 215 10.98 6.87 -9.71
CA PHE A 215 11.62 5.56 -9.62
C PHE A 215 12.41 5.25 -10.88
N ARG A 216 13.68 4.90 -10.70
CA ARG A 216 14.55 4.48 -11.80
C ARG A 216 14.34 3.01 -12.11
N GLY A 217 14.09 2.68 -13.37
CA GLY A 217 13.74 1.32 -13.80
C GLY A 217 14.79 0.24 -13.53
N LYS A 218 16.09 0.58 -13.51
CA LYS A 218 17.19 -0.42 -13.40
C LYS A 218 17.33 -1.08 -12.02
N ASP A 219 16.92 -0.38 -10.97
CA ASP A 219 17.16 -0.75 -9.57
C ASP A 219 16.03 -0.33 -8.62
N ASN A 220 14.94 0.19 -9.20
CA ASN A 220 13.71 0.61 -8.50
C ASN A 220 13.97 1.54 -7.31
N LYS A 221 15.08 2.29 -7.38
CA LYS A 221 15.46 3.29 -6.41
C LYS A 221 14.63 4.55 -6.63
N CYS A 222 14.13 5.11 -5.54
CA CYS A 222 13.63 6.48 -5.52
C CYS A 222 14.83 7.42 -5.75
N VAL A 223 14.79 8.21 -6.83
CA VAL A 223 15.89 9.12 -7.22
C VAL A 223 15.57 10.59 -6.95
N GLY A 224 14.35 10.89 -6.51
CA GLY A 224 13.90 12.23 -6.22
C GLY A 224 12.39 12.32 -6.19
N MET A 225 11.89 13.51 -5.85
CA MET A 225 10.46 13.81 -5.79
C MET A 225 10.18 15.09 -6.57
N LEU A 226 9.01 15.12 -7.20
CA LEU A 226 8.42 16.29 -7.82
C LEU A 226 7.41 16.91 -6.85
N ASN A 227 7.38 18.24 -6.78
CA ASN A 227 6.29 18.95 -6.13
C ASN A 227 5.01 18.94 -7.00
N GLY A 228 3.89 19.44 -6.48
CA GLY A 228 2.63 19.50 -7.22
C GLY A 228 2.73 20.21 -8.58
N GLU A 229 3.44 21.34 -8.66
CA GLU A 229 3.60 22.10 -9.92
C GLU A 229 4.35 21.29 -10.98
N GLN A 230 5.47 20.68 -10.61
CA GLN A 230 6.25 19.81 -11.50
C GLN A 230 5.45 18.54 -11.88
N THR A 231 4.59 18.08 -10.99
CA THR A 231 3.75 16.89 -11.20
C THR A 231 2.68 17.13 -12.26
N VAL A 232 2.15 18.35 -12.38
CA VAL A 232 1.31 18.72 -13.52
C VAL A 232 2.04 18.44 -14.83
N GLY A 233 3.30 18.87 -14.94
CA GLY A 233 4.15 18.65 -16.12
C GLY A 233 4.35 17.17 -16.45
N ILE A 234 4.69 16.33 -15.45
CA ILE A 234 4.89 14.89 -15.71
C ILE A 234 3.57 14.20 -16.09
N ASN A 235 2.44 14.63 -15.54
CA ASN A 235 1.14 14.06 -15.89
C ASN A 235 0.74 14.36 -17.35
N PHE A 236 1.08 15.53 -17.89
CA PHE A 236 0.95 15.80 -19.32
C PHE A 236 1.80 14.85 -20.16
N ILE A 237 2.99 14.49 -19.69
CA ILE A 237 3.91 13.57 -20.37
C ILE A 237 3.41 12.13 -20.25
N ILE A 238 2.93 11.66 -19.10
CA ILE A 238 2.45 10.29 -18.89
C ILE A 238 1.15 10.06 -19.68
N GLY A 239 0.26 11.07 -19.71
CA GLY A 239 -0.97 11.06 -20.49
C GLY A 239 -2.09 10.19 -19.90
N GLU A 240 -1.99 9.81 -18.64
CA GLU A 240 -3.06 9.12 -17.91
C GLU A 240 -4.02 10.16 -17.31
N LYS A 241 -5.31 10.04 -17.65
CA LYS A 241 -6.49 10.72 -17.06
C LYS A 241 -6.21 12.08 -16.37
N LEU A 242 -5.57 13.00 -17.09
CA LEU A 242 -5.30 14.34 -16.56
C LEU A 242 -6.59 15.17 -16.56
N GLY A 243 -7.03 15.57 -15.37
CA GLY A 243 -8.09 16.55 -15.15
C GLY A 243 -7.74 17.47 -13.97
N GLY A 244 -8.68 18.33 -13.58
CA GLY A 244 -8.45 19.37 -12.57
C GLY A 244 -8.00 20.69 -13.19
N TYR A 245 -7.37 21.57 -12.42
CA TYR A 245 -6.98 22.90 -12.87
C TYR A 245 -5.53 23.21 -12.55
N PHE A 246 -4.99 24.21 -13.24
CA PHE A 246 -3.75 24.87 -12.85
C PHE A 246 -3.91 26.38 -12.98
N THR A 247 -3.15 27.13 -12.19
CA THR A 247 -3.19 28.59 -12.17
C THR A 247 -1.85 29.13 -12.62
N ILE A 248 -1.85 29.99 -13.64
CA ILE A 248 -0.67 30.72 -14.10
C ILE A 248 -0.78 32.19 -13.73
N ARG A 249 0.35 32.78 -13.33
CA ARG A 249 0.43 34.24 -13.12
C ARG A 249 1.02 34.88 -14.38
N LYS A 250 0.25 35.76 -15.02
CA LYS A 250 0.70 36.54 -16.17
C LYS A 250 0.62 38.02 -15.79
N LYS A 251 1.79 38.64 -15.58
CA LYS A 251 1.92 39.98 -14.97
C LYS A 251 1.24 40.00 -13.59
N ASP A 252 0.22 40.83 -13.39
CA ASP A 252 -0.57 40.93 -12.15
C ASP A 252 -1.92 40.23 -12.22
N GLN A 253 -2.16 39.39 -13.24
CA GLN A 253 -3.38 38.60 -13.36
C GLN A 253 -3.12 37.13 -13.08
N LEU A 254 -3.98 36.53 -12.27
CA LEU A 254 -4.08 35.09 -12.08
C LEU A 254 -5.08 34.54 -13.08
N ILE A 255 -4.64 33.58 -13.90
CA ILE A 255 -5.48 32.90 -14.87
C ILE A 255 -5.53 31.44 -14.46
N THR A 256 -6.73 30.95 -14.16
CA THR A 256 -6.99 29.54 -13.86
C THR A 256 -7.48 28.84 -15.13
N TYR A 257 -6.87 27.71 -15.46
CA TYR A 257 -7.29 26.86 -16.58
C TYR A 257 -7.74 25.49 -16.04
N GLU A 258 -9.00 25.14 -16.30
CA GLU A 258 -9.55 23.83 -15.97
C GLU A 258 -9.42 22.89 -17.17
N ILE A 259 -8.78 21.74 -16.94
CA ILE A 259 -8.55 20.69 -17.92
C ILE A 259 -9.77 19.77 -17.93
N HIS A 260 -10.59 19.86 -18.98
CA HIS A 260 -11.70 18.92 -19.18
C HIS A 260 -11.28 17.65 -19.92
N LYS A 261 -10.38 17.78 -20.90
CA LYS A 261 -9.94 16.66 -21.73
C LYS A 261 -8.54 16.92 -22.28
N LEU A 262 -7.66 15.92 -22.13
CA LEU A 262 -6.33 15.92 -22.72
C LEU A 262 -6.25 14.83 -23.81
N HIS A 263 -5.74 15.20 -24.98
CA HIS A 263 -5.33 14.24 -26.01
C HIS A 263 -3.83 14.39 -26.25
N ARG A 264 -3.09 13.27 -26.23
CA ARG A 264 -1.63 13.25 -26.33
C ARG A 264 -1.21 12.35 -27.50
N LYS A 265 -0.32 12.86 -28.35
CA LYS A 265 0.37 12.11 -29.41
C LYS A 265 1.88 12.28 -29.23
N ILE A 266 2.61 11.18 -29.05
CA ILE A 266 4.08 11.17 -28.98
C ILE A 266 4.60 10.59 -30.29
N GLN A 267 5.51 11.30 -30.95
CA GLN A 267 6.23 10.84 -32.13
C GLN A 267 7.70 10.68 -31.76
N VAL A 268 8.21 9.45 -31.86
CA VAL A 268 9.63 9.14 -31.67
C VAL A 268 10.26 9.09 -33.07
N PHE A 269 11.35 9.82 -33.26
CA PHE A 269 12.11 9.87 -34.51
C PHE A 269 13.26 8.88 -34.51
#